data_AF-E0MSE5-F1
#
_entry.id   AF-E0MSE5-F1
#
_cell.length_a   1.000
_cell.length_b   1.000
_cell.length_c   1.000
_cell.angle_alpha   90.00
_cell.angle_beta   90.00
_cell.angle_gamma   90.00
#
_symmetry.space_group_name_H-M   'P 1'
#
loop_
_entity.id
_entity.type
_entity.pdbx_description
1 polymer ?
#
loop_
_entity_poly.entity_id
_entity_poly.type
_entity_poly.pdbx_seq_one_letter_code
_entity_poly.pdbx_strand_id
1 'polypeptide(L)'
;MKDIEDRNAVLELRKRAYGRHNGDTNAFVENFMDSPDEQNAVTIGLFLDRVLVGACKVSIINSAYPQSQWGEFFPNEMKRLLSSGKTLIDPARLVADLEVADRCPELPFLMMRIPVAACQHFPADECLSIVRRSHAPFYRRMFRAKPLAPPKLYEPLDVELVIATCTIREVWDEVLTRNPFWRVHPIELREMFGPVSDMPAFADFDKTVPNVSLIENAAPKLAMNDRPLSQKSA
;
A
#
# COMPACT_ATOMS: atom_id res chain seq x y z
N MET A 1 2.71 2.24 -13.40
CA MET A 1 2.10 2.10 -14.76
C MET A 1 2.74 3.13 -15.66
N LYS A 2 3.15 2.74 -16.86
CA LYS A 2 3.92 3.63 -17.76
C LYS A 2 3.13 4.12 -18.97
N ASP A 3 2.02 3.47 -19.30
CA ASP A 3 1.20 3.79 -20.48
C ASP A 3 -0.32 3.75 -20.20
N ILE A 4 -1.09 4.11 -21.22
CA ILE A 4 -2.56 4.21 -21.18
C ILE A 4 -3.24 2.83 -21.14
N GLU A 5 -2.60 1.79 -21.68
CA GLU A 5 -3.13 0.43 -21.72
C GLU A 5 -3.15 -0.18 -20.32
N ASP A 6 -2.05 -0.02 -19.56
CA ASP A 6 -1.98 -0.38 -18.14
C ASP A 6 -3.09 0.29 -17.32
N ARG A 7 -3.32 1.59 -17.54
CA ARG A 7 -4.36 2.37 -16.85
C ARG A 7 -5.75 1.81 -17.15
N ASN A 8 -6.04 1.55 -18.41
CA ASN A 8 -7.31 0.97 -18.83
C ASN A 8 -7.52 -0.43 -18.22
N ALA A 9 -6.49 -1.27 -18.19
CA ALA A 9 -6.56 -2.59 -17.57
C ALA A 9 -6.89 -2.51 -16.07
N VAL A 10 -6.28 -1.57 -15.33
CA VAL A 10 -6.60 -1.34 -13.91
C VAL A 10 -8.03 -0.82 -13.72
N LEU A 11 -8.50 0.09 -14.58
CA LEU A 11 -9.88 0.59 -14.53
C LEU A 11 -10.88 -0.55 -14.75
N GLU A 12 -10.69 -1.39 -15.76
CA GLU A 12 -11.56 -2.53 -16.03
C GLU A 12 -11.53 -3.56 -14.89
N LEU A 13 -10.37 -3.83 -14.29
CA LEU A 13 -10.27 -4.67 -13.10
C LEU A 13 -11.11 -4.11 -11.94
N ARG A 14 -11.05 -2.79 -11.70
CA ARG A 14 -11.84 -2.12 -10.65
C ARG A 14 -13.33 -2.14 -10.94
N LYS A 15 -13.76 -1.91 -12.18
CA LYS A 15 -15.17 -2.02 -12.59
C LYS A 15 -15.71 -3.42 -12.29
N ARG A 16 -14.99 -4.47 -12.71
CA ARG A 16 -15.40 -5.87 -12.46
C ARG A 16 -15.50 -6.17 -10.96
N ALA A 17 -14.54 -5.71 -10.15
CA ALA A 17 -14.51 -6.00 -8.72
C ALA A 17 -15.53 -5.17 -7.91
N TYR A 18 -15.69 -3.88 -8.22
CA TYR A 18 -16.59 -2.98 -7.50
C TYR A 18 -18.03 -3.02 -8.01
N GLY A 19 -18.25 -3.46 -9.26
CA GLY A 19 -19.54 -3.65 -9.93
C GLY A 19 -20.57 -4.51 -9.20
N ARG A 20 -20.15 -5.26 -8.17
CA ARG A 20 -21.01 -6.09 -7.31
C ARG A 20 -21.52 -5.37 -6.06
N HIS A 21 -21.19 -4.09 -5.87
CA HIS A 21 -21.68 -3.28 -4.77
C HIS A 21 -22.95 -2.52 -5.15
N ASN A 22 -23.82 -2.26 -4.17
CA ASN A 22 -25.02 -1.45 -4.38
C ASN A 22 -24.60 -0.02 -4.77
N GLY A 23 -24.98 0.44 -5.97
CA GLY A 23 -24.65 1.77 -6.51
C GLY A 23 -24.14 1.74 -7.95
N ASP A 24 -24.12 2.89 -8.62
CA ASP A 24 -23.52 3.04 -9.96
C ASP A 24 -21.98 3.13 -9.84
N THR A 25 -21.38 1.99 -9.52
CA THR A 25 -19.95 1.85 -9.30
C THR A 25 -19.13 2.04 -10.58
N ASN A 26 -19.73 1.88 -11.76
CA ASN A 26 -19.06 2.13 -13.03
C ASN A 26 -18.85 3.62 -13.25
N ALA A 27 -19.90 4.44 -13.09
CA ALA A 27 -19.77 5.89 -13.16
C ALA A 27 -18.80 6.44 -12.09
N PHE A 28 -18.78 5.83 -10.89
CA PHE A 28 -17.81 6.16 -9.85
C PHE A 28 -16.37 5.85 -10.26
N VAL A 29 -16.12 4.67 -10.85
CA VAL A 29 -14.79 4.26 -11.30
C VAL A 29 -14.30 5.13 -12.47
N GLU A 30 -15.18 5.44 -13.43
CA GLU A 30 -14.81 6.18 -14.63
C GLU A 30 -14.55 7.67 -14.37
N ASN A 31 -15.33 8.30 -13.48
CA ASN A 31 -15.29 9.75 -13.31
C ASN A 31 -14.50 10.22 -12.09
N PHE A 32 -14.22 9.34 -11.11
CA PHE A 32 -13.70 9.76 -9.80
C PHE A 32 -12.50 8.93 -9.31
N MET A 33 -11.92 8.06 -10.13
CA MET A 33 -10.73 7.28 -9.77
C MET A 33 -9.48 7.72 -10.54
N ASP A 34 -8.49 8.16 -9.75
CA ASP A 34 -7.09 8.38 -10.14
C ASP A 34 -6.90 9.45 -11.23
N SER A 35 -7.04 10.72 -10.82
CA SER A 35 -6.78 11.86 -11.71
C SER A 35 -5.36 11.77 -12.28
N PRO A 36 -5.17 12.00 -13.59
CA PRO A 36 -3.83 12.04 -14.18
C PRO A 36 -2.96 13.17 -13.61
N ASP A 37 -3.57 14.17 -12.97
CA ASP A 37 -2.88 15.32 -12.40
C ASP A 37 -2.45 15.12 -10.93
N GLU A 38 -2.73 13.95 -10.33
CA GLU A 38 -2.27 13.60 -8.98
C GLU A 38 -0.75 13.39 -8.96
N GLN A 39 0.00 14.46 -8.69
CA GLN A 39 1.47 14.44 -8.63
C GLN A 39 2.04 13.69 -7.42
N ASN A 40 1.25 13.51 -6.36
CA ASN A 40 1.68 12.87 -5.13
C ASN A 40 1.18 11.42 -5.02
N ALA A 41 0.82 10.78 -6.14
CA ALA A 41 0.31 9.43 -6.13
C ALA A 41 0.89 8.56 -7.25
N VAL A 42 0.94 7.26 -6.99
CA VAL A 42 1.36 6.25 -7.95
C VAL A 42 0.45 5.04 -7.85
N THR A 43 0.10 4.44 -8.98
CA THR A 43 -0.67 3.19 -9.01
C THR A 43 0.21 2.04 -9.49
N ILE A 44 0.22 0.98 -8.67
CA ILE A 44 1.03 -0.23 -8.83
C ILE A 44 0.09 -1.40 -9.12
N GLY A 45 0.39 -2.16 -10.18
CA GLY A 45 -0.30 -3.39 -10.54
C GLY A 45 0.46 -4.62 -10.06
N LEU A 46 -0.26 -5.65 -9.64
CA LEU A 46 0.27 -6.97 -9.35
C LEU A 46 -0.05 -7.89 -10.54
N PHE A 47 0.98 -8.47 -11.14
CA PHE A 47 0.86 -9.40 -12.25
C PHE A 47 1.22 -10.82 -11.82
N LEU A 48 0.37 -11.79 -12.17
CA LEU A 48 0.63 -13.22 -12.03
C LEU A 48 0.60 -13.82 -13.43
N ASP A 49 1.70 -14.46 -13.85
CA ASP A 49 1.86 -15.00 -15.21
C ASP A 49 1.50 -14.00 -16.32
N ARG A 50 1.93 -12.75 -16.15
CA ARG A 50 1.66 -11.60 -17.04
C ARG A 50 0.19 -11.15 -17.09
N VAL A 51 -0.68 -11.72 -16.27
CA VAL A 51 -2.07 -11.28 -16.11
C VAL A 51 -2.14 -10.32 -14.93
N LEU A 52 -2.77 -9.15 -15.11
CA LEU A 52 -3.04 -8.22 -14.02
C LEU A 52 -4.08 -8.83 -13.07
N VAL A 53 -3.68 -9.12 -11.84
CA VAL A 53 -4.53 -9.77 -10.82
C VAL A 53 -4.84 -8.88 -9.62
N GLY A 54 -4.27 -7.68 -9.58
CA GLY A 54 -4.55 -6.71 -8.52
C GLY A 54 -3.93 -5.36 -8.80
N ALA A 55 -4.39 -4.33 -8.12
CA ALA A 55 -3.81 -3.00 -8.19
C ALA A 55 -4.03 -2.22 -6.89
N CYS A 56 -3.15 -1.26 -6.61
CA CYS A 56 -3.28 -0.34 -5.49
C CYS A 56 -2.73 1.03 -5.89
N LYS A 57 -3.48 2.10 -5.62
CA LYS A 57 -2.95 3.45 -5.62
C LYS A 57 -2.30 3.72 -4.27
N VAL A 58 -1.16 4.39 -4.28
CA VAL A 58 -0.48 4.88 -3.08
C VAL A 58 -0.31 6.38 -3.24
N SER A 59 -0.93 7.15 -2.34
CA SER A 59 -0.72 8.60 -2.24
C SER A 59 0.25 8.90 -1.10
N ILE A 60 1.18 9.82 -1.34
CA ILE A 60 2.14 10.34 -0.37
C ILE A 60 1.65 11.72 0.02
N ILE A 61 1.39 11.95 1.29
CA ILE A 61 0.78 13.19 1.77
C ILE A 61 1.67 13.80 2.85
N ASN A 62 2.06 15.06 2.67
CA ASN A 62 2.83 15.82 3.65
C ASN A 62 2.47 17.32 3.57
N SER A 63 3.19 18.17 4.28
CA SER A 63 2.92 19.62 4.28
C SER A 63 3.13 20.29 2.92
N ALA A 64 4.02 19.76 2.08
CA ALA A 64 4.27 20.29 0.74
C ALA A 64 3.20 19.81 -0.27
N TYR A 65 2.73 18.57 -0.11
CA TYR A 65 1.70 17.95 -0.95
C TYR A 65 0.57 17.42 -0.07
N PRO A 66 -0.32 18.30 0.43
CA PRO A 66 -1.38 17.93 1.37
C PRO A 66 -2.61 17.31 0.69
N GLN A 67 -2.61 17.19 -0.64
CA GLN A 67 -3.74 16.68 -1.41
C GLN A 67 -4.04 15.23 -1.02
N SER A 68 -5.30 14.99 -0.63
CA SER A 68 -5.82 13.68 -0.29
C SER A 68 -7.23 13.53 -0.84
N GLN A 69 -7.52 12.37 -1.43
CA GLN A 69 -8.87 12.03 -1.89
C GLN A 69 -9.91 11.95 -0.74
N TRP A 70 -9.44 11.90 0.51
CA TRP A 70 -10.28 11.82 1.70
C TRP A 70 -10.41 13.16 2.44
N GLY A 71 -9.75 14.22 1.95
CA GLY A 71 -9.70 15.52 2.62
C GLY A 71 -11.07 16.14 2.86
N GLU A 72 -12.02 15.97 1.95
CA GLU A 72 -13.39 16.48 2.11
C GLU A 72 -14.26 15.59 3.01
N PHE A 73 -14.02 14.28 3.03
CA PHE A 73 -14.85 13.32 3.75
C PHE A 73 -14.42 13.12 5.22
N PHE A 74 -13.12 13.21 5.49
CA PHE A 74 -12.48 13.15 6.82
C PHE A 74 -11.62 14.40 7.12
N PRO A 75 -12.17 15.62 7.01
CA PRO A 75 -11.37 16.86 7.05
C PRO A 75 -10.65 17.07 8.38
N ASN A 76 -11.30 16.75 9.50
CA ASN A 76 -10.73 16.96 10.84
C ASN A 76 -9.58 15.99 11.11
N GLU A 77 -9.75 14.73 10.72
CA GLU A 77 -8.74 13.69 10.90
C GLU A 77 -7.51 13.97 10.03
N MET A 78 -7.72 14.31 8.76
CA MET A 78 -6.64 14.66 7.84
C MET A 78 -5.90 15.92 8.28
N LYS A 79 -6.62 16.97 8.71
CA LYS A 79 -6.01 18.20 9.24
C LYS A 79 -5.14 17.91 10.47
N ARG A 80 -5.62 17.08 11.41
CA ARG A 80 -4.87 16.72 12.62
C ARG A 80 -3.58 15.96 12.30
N LEU A 81 -3.63 15.04 11.33
CA LEU A 81 -2.45 14.30 10.88
C LEU A 81 -1.43 15.24 10.22
N LEU A 82 -1.88 16.09 9.29
CA LEU A 82 -1.01 17.00 8.55
C LEU A 82 -0.43 18.13 9.41
N SER A 83 -1.16 18.60 10.43
CA SER A 83 -0.65 19.66 11.33
C SER A 83 0.57 19.24 12.14
N SER A 84 0.88 17.94 12.21
CA SER A 84 2.05 17.43 12.91
C SER A 84 3.32 17.37 12.06
N GLY A 85 3.26 17.82 10.80
CA GLY A 85 4.41 17.79 9.88
C GLY A 85 4.81 16.39 9.42
N LYS A 86 3.98 15.39 9.69
CA LYS A 86 4.21 13.99 9.33
C LYS A 86 4.07 13.73 7.83
N THR A 87 4.80 12.72 7.37
CA THR A 87 4.58 12.09 6.07
C THR A 87 3.62 10.92 6.23
N LEU A 88 2.52 10.96 5.48
CA LEU A 88 1.47 9.95 5.49
C LEU A 88 1.52 9.16 4.18
N ILE A 89 1.35 7.85 4.28
CA ILE A 89 1.05 6.99 3.13
C ILE A 89 -0.43 6.65 3.17
N ASP A 90 -1.13 6.89 2.07
CA ASP A 90 -2.55 6.56 1.88
C ASP A 90 -2.69 5.51 0.76
N PRO A 91 -2.67 4.21 1.09
CA PRO A 91 -3.03 3.16 0.16
C PRO A 91 -4.53 3.21 -0.09
N ALA A 92 -4.90 3.33 -1.36
CA ALA A 92 -6.26 3.47 -1.78
C ALA A 92 -6.55 2.68 -3.04
N ARG A 93 -7.84 2.57 -3.34
CA ARG A 93 -8.35 1.95 -4.58
C ARG A 93 -7.77 0.55 -4.79
N LEU A 94 -7.53 -0.15 -3.68
CA LEU A 94 -6.98 -1.49 -3.67
C LEU A 94 -8.03 -2.45 -4.23
N VAL A 95 -7.59 -3.27 -5.18
CA VAL A 95 -8.41 -4.27 -5.85
C VAL A 95 -7.59 -5.53 -6.05
N ALA A 96 -8.26 -6.68 -5.90
CA ALA A 96 -7.77 -7.98 -6.30
C ALA A 96 -8.80 -8.58 -7.28
N ASP A 97 -8.33 -9.32 -8.28
CA ASP A 97 -9.20 -10.08 -9.17
C ASP A 97 -9.90 -11.18 -8.35
N LEU A 98 -11.22 -11.17 -8.38
CA LEU A 98 -12.03 -12.06 -7.53
C LEU A 98 -11.87 -13.53 -7.92
N GLU A 99 -11.79 -13.84 -9.22
CA GLU A 99 -11.65 -15.23 -9.68
C GLU A 99 -10.27 -15.79 -9.35
N VAL A 100 -9.25 -14.92 -9.31
CA VAL A 100 -7.92 -15.29 -8.84
C VAL A 100 -7.92 -15.41 -7.31
N ALA A 101 -8.55 -14.49 -6.59
CA ALA A 101 -8.62 -14.53 -5.13
C ALA A 101 -9.37 -15.78 -4.61
N ASP A 102 -10.39 -16.25 -5.34
CA ASP A 102 -11.13 -17.47 -5.01
C ASP A 102 -10.24 -18.73 -5.13
N ARG A 103 -9.25 -18.72 -6.04
CA ARG A 103 -8.30 -19.82 -6.26
C ARG A 103 -7.00 -19.67 -5.47
N CYS A 104 -6.66 -18.43 -5.08
CA CYS A 104 -5.47 -18.05 -4.34
C CYS A 104 -5.89 -17.14 -3.17
N PRO A 105 -6.35 -17.72 -2.04
CA PRO A 105 -6.82 -16.96 -0.88
C PRO A 105 -5.74 -16.07 -0.24
N GLU A 106 -4.47 -16.31 -0.56
CA GLU A 106 -3.32 -15.50 -0.14
C GLU A 106 -3.21 -14.18 -0.92
N LEU A 107 -3.89 -14.03 -2.06
CA LEU A 107 -3.78 -12.85 -2.94
C LEU A 107 -4.04 -11.52 -2.20
N PRO A 108 -5.07 -11.37 -1.33
CA PRO A 108 -5.25 -10.14 -0.56
C PRO A 108 -4.08 -9.82 0.38
N PHE A 109 -3.40 -10.85 0.90
CA PHE A 109 -2.19 -10.66 1.72
C PHE A 109 -1.00 -10.26 0.86
N LEU A 110 -0.85 -10.84 -0.34
CA LEU A 110 0.19 -10.42 -1.29
C LEU A 110 -0.01 -8.97 -1.73
N MET A 111 -1.25 -8.53 -1.92
CA MET A 111 -1.57 -7.13 -2.25
C MET A 111 -1.10 -6.14 -1.18
N MET A 112 -1.00 -6.55 0.09
CA MET A 112 -0.45 -5.71 1.17
C MET A 112 1.07 -5.47 1.04
N ARG A 113 1.78 -6.20 0.18
CA ARG A 113 3.19 -5.90 -0.11
C ARG A 113 3.35 -4.49 -0.69
N ILE A 114 2.40 -4.00 -1.49
CA ILE A 114 2.47 -2.67 -2.10
C ILE A 114 2.47 -1.55 -1.03
N PRO A 115 1.49 -1.47 -0.11
CA PRO A 115 1.51 -0.45 0.93
C PRO A 115 2.67 -0.60 1.91
N VAL A 116 3.10 -1.83 2.22
CA VAL A 116 4.29 -2.05 3.05
C VAL A 116 5.54 -1.54 2.33
N ALA A 117 5.72 -1.86 1.05
CA ALA A 117 6.80 -1.36 0.22
C ALA A 117 6.82 0.18 0.20
N ALA A 118 5.66 0.81 0.04
CA ALA A 118 5.54 2.26 0.06
C ALA A 118 6.00 2.88 1.39
N CYS A 119 5.60 2.29 2.51
CA CYS A 119 6.04 2.76 3.84
C CYS A 119 7.54 2.56 4.10
N GLN A 120 8.17 1.57 3.45
CA GLN A 120 9.61 1.36 3.50
C GLN A 120 10.37 2.34 2.60
N HIS A 121 9.81 2.62 1.42
CA HIS A 121 10.47 3.41 0.39
C HIS A 121 10.37 4.91 0.66
N PHE A 122 9.17 5.37 1.01
CA PHE A 122 8.92 6.75 1.41
C PHE A 122 8.99 6.80 2.93
N PRO A 123 9.81 7.67 3.54
CA PRO A 123 10.03 7.74 5.00
C PRO A 123 8.75 8.15 5.73
N ALA A 124 7.83 7.21 5.86
CA ALA A 124 6.46 7.41 6.31
C ALA A 124 6.40 7.34 7.83
N ASP A 125 5.74 8.32 8.44
CA ASP A 125 5.44 8.31 9.87
C ASP A 125 4.19 7.46 10.15
N GLU A 126 3.21 7.55 9.24
CA GLU A 126 1.89 6.97 9.39
C GLU A 126 1.44 6.33 8.07
N CYS A 127 0.74 5.20 8.16
CA CYS A 127 0.01 4.63 7.03
C CYS A 127 -1.48 4.60 7.34
N LEU A 128 -2.25 5.23 6.45
CA LEU A 128 -3.69 5.34 6.57
C LEU A 128 -4.38 4.08 6.09
N SER A 129 -5.58 3.85 6.62
CA SER A 129 -6.47 2.79 6.18
C SER A 129 -7.89 3.35 6.19
N ILE A 130 -8.37 3.73 5.01
CA ILE A 130 -9.76 4.14 4.80
C ILE A 130 -10.47 2.98 4.12
N VAL A 131 -11.23 2.22 4.91
CA VAL A 131 -11.77 0.94 4.48
C VAL A 131 -13.21 0.77 4.91
N ARG A 132 -13.93 -0.14 4.26
CA ARG A 132 -15.25 -0.58 4.72
C ARG A 132 -15.17 -1.05 6.16
N ARG A 133 -16.21 -0.77 6.95
CA ARG A 133 -16.29 -1.21 8.34
C ARG A 133 -16.03 -2.71 8.54
N SER A 134 -16.49 -3.54 7.61
CA SER A 134 -16.26 -5.00 7.61
C SER A 134 -14.78 -5.38 7.50
N HIS A 135 -13.93 -4.53 6.92
CA HIS A 135 -12.49 -4.78 6.75
C HIS A 135 -11.66 -4.24 7.93
N ALA A 136 -12.19 -3.35 8.76
CA ALA A 136 -11.45 -2.75 9.87
C ALA A 136 -10.79 -3.77 10.84
N PRO A 137 -11.39 -4.94 11.16
CA PRO A 137 -10.74 -5.95 11.99
C PRO A 137 -9.42 -6.49 11.42
N PHE A 138 -9.30 -6.60 10.08
CA PHE A 138 -8.07 -7.03 9.41
C PHE A 138 -6.94 -6.03 9.71
N TYR A 139 -7.16 -4.74 9.46
CA TYR A 139 -6.14 -3.71 9.67
C TYR A 139 -5.75 -3.56 11.14
N ARG A 140 -6.70 -3.70 12.06
CA ARG A 140 -6.42 -3.73 13.49
C ARG A 140 -5.55 -4.93 13.88
N ARG A 141 -5.83 -6.13 13.35
CA ARG A 141 -5.10 -7.37 13.66
C ARG A 141 -3.70 -7.40 13.04
N MET A 142 -3.59 -6.93 11.80
CA MET A 142 -2.37 -7.05 11.01
C MET A 142 -1.40 -5.89 11.24
N PHE A 143 -1.90 -4.66 11.37
CA PHE A 143 -1.09 -3.45 11.43
C PHE A 143 -1.25 -2.65 12.72
N ARG A 144 -2.00 -3.15 13.70
CA ARG A 144 -2.37 -2.43 14.93
C ARG A 144 -3.04 -1.08 14.64
N ALA A 145 -3.74 -0.98 13.50
CA ALA A 145 -4.35 0.27 13.08
C ALA A 145 -5.36 0.77 14.13
N LYS A 146 -5.23 2.04 14.51
CA LYS A 146 -6.06 2.72 15.51
C LYS A 146 -7.10 3.59 14.77
N PRO A 147 -8.40 3.44 15.04
CA PRO A 147 -9.42 4.28 14.41
C PRO A 147 -9.24 5.75 14.81
N LEU A 148 -9.45 6.66 13.86
CA LEU A 148 -9.32 8.10 14.07
C LEU A 148 -10.66 8.80 14.30
N ALA A 149 -11.76 8.15 13.89
CA ALA A 149 -13.13 8.60 14.03
C ALA A 149 -14.09 7.37 14.05
N PRO A 150 -15.34 7.54 14.50
CA PRO A 150 -16.40 6.54 14.28
C PRO A 150 -16.64 6.27 12.79
N PRO A 151 -17.23 5.11 12.41
CA PRO A 151 -17.63 4.82 11.04
C PRO A 151 -18.57 5.91 10.48
N LYS A 152 -18.41 6.26 9.20
CA LYS A 152 -19.25 7.23 8.49
C LYS A 152 -19.81 6.62 7.21
N LEU A 153 -21.08 6.88 6.90
CA LEU A 153 -21.68 6.49 5.62
C LEU A 153 -21.05 7.29 4.48
N TYR A 154 -20.54 6.58 3.48
CA TYR A 154 -20.07 7.12 2.22
C TYR A 154 -21.13 6.87 1.15
N GLU A 155 -22.01 7.86 1.00
CA GLU A 155 -23.17 7.81 0.10
C GLU A 155 -22.85 7.39 -1.33
N PRO A 156 -21.73 7.81 -1.97
CA PRO A 156 -21.45 7.44 -3.37
C PRO A 156 -21.36 5.93 -3.63
N LEU A 157 -21.05 5.13 -2.61
CA LEU A 157 -20.94 3.67 -2.71
C LEU A 157 -21.85 2.93 -1.72
N ASP A 158 -22.73 3.64 -1.01
CA ASP A 158 -23.63 3.11 0.02
C ASP A 158 -22.94 2.17 1.03
N VAL A 159 -21.81 2.64 1.61
CA VAL A 159 -21.01 1.85 2.56
C VAL A 159 -20.56 2.66 3.76
N GLU A 160 -20.49 2.03 4.93
CA GLU A 160 -19.81 2.61 6.08
C GLU A 160 -18.29 2.48 5.94
N LEU A 161 -17.59 3.62 5.91
CA LEU A 161 -16.14 3.70 5.92
C LEU A 161 -15.60 4.00 7.32
N VAL A 162 -14.44 3.43 7.61
CA VAL A 162 -13.64 3.69 8.80
C VAL A 162 -12.31 4.27 8.35
N ILE A 163 -11.88 5.37 8.98
CA ILE A 163 -10.51 5.88 8.88
C ILE A 163 -9.72 5.41 10.10
N ALA A 164 -8.57 4.79 9.85
CA ALA A 164 -7.62 4.37 10.85
C ALA A 164 -6.19 4.71 10.40
N THR A 165 -5.26 4.74 11.35
CA THR A 165 -3.82 4.92 11.07
C THR A 165 -3.00 3.89 11.82
N CYS A 166 -1.85 3.51 11.26
CA CYS A 166 -0.79 2.83 11.99
C CYS A 166 0.48 3.69 11.99
N THR A 167 1.06 3.88 13.18
CA THR A 167 2.32 4.59 13.35
C THR A 167 3.47 3.64 13.01
N ILE A 168 4.15 3.89 11.89
CA ILE A 168 5.09 2.93 11.29
C ILE A 168 6.18 2.51 12.26
N ARG A 169 6.84 3.48 12.90
CA ARG A 169 7.89 3.26 13.90
C ARG A 169 7.47 2.42 15.11
N GLU A 170 6.18 2.32 15.42
CA GLU A 170 5.67 1.51 16.54
C GLU A 170 5.46 0.05 16.15
N VAL A 171 5.14 -0.22 14.88
CA VAL A 171 4.60 -1.51 14.45
C VAL A 171 5.50 -2.29 13.50
N TRP A 172 6.48 -1.62 12.87
CA TRP A 172 7.24 -2.17 11.75
C TRP A 172 7.86 -3.55 12.01
N ASP A 173 8.64 -3.67 13.09
CA ASP A 173 9.35 -4.91 13.40
C ASP A 173 8.40 -6.05 13.74
N GLU A 174 7.32 -5.79 14.50
CA GLU A 174 6.30 -6.79 14.82
C GLU A 174 5.60 -7.27 13.55
N VAL A 175 5.20 -6.33 12.69
CA VAL A 175 4.48 -6.60 11.43
C VAL A 175 5.32 -7.48 10.51
N LEU A 176 6.59 -7.14 10.30
CA LEU A 176 7.48 -7.90 9.40
C LEU A 176 8.02 -9.20 10.01
N THR A 177 8.00 -9.32 11.34
CA THR A 177 8.31 -10.59 12.02
C THR A 177 7.15 -11.57 11.86
N ARG A 178 5.91 -11.10 12.04
CA ARG A 178 4.70 -11.91 11.89
C ARG A 178 4.39 -12.25 10.43
N ASN A 179 4.78 -11.38 9.49
CA ASN A 179 4.49 -11.50 8.07
C ASN A 179 5.78 -11.33 7.25
N PRO A 180 6.70 -12.30 7.29
CA PRO A 180 8.00 -12.17 6.62
C PRO A 180 7.88 -12.01 5.10
N PHE A 181 6.80 -12.53 4.51
CA PHE A 181 6.47 -12.38 3.09
C PHE A 181 6.03 -10.95 2.71
N TRP A 182 6.02 -9.99 3.63
CA TRP A 182 5.87 -8.55 3.33
C TRP A 182 7.19 -7.81 3.21
N ARG A 183 8.32 -8.46 3.50
CA ARG A 183 9.64 -7.85 3.29
C ARG A 183 9.89 -7.65 1.81
N VAL A 184 10.37 -6.47 1.46
CA VAL A 184 10.59 -6.06 0.07
C VAL A 184 12.07 -5.72 -0.12
N HIS A 185 12.67 -6.29 -1.15
CA HIS A 185 14.07 -6.05 -1.47
C HIS A 185 14.26 -4.64 -2.03
N PRO A 186 15.41 -3.97 -1.81
CA PRO A 186 15.66 -2.62 -2.35
C PRO A 186 15.49 -2.51 -3.87
N ILE A 187 15.80 -3.58 -4.61
CA ILE A 187 15.56 -3.64 -6.06
C ILE A 187 14.06 -3.60 -6.37
N GLU A 188 13.24 -4.36 -5.65
CA GLU A 188 11.78 -4.32 -5.82
C GLU A 188 11.22 -2.92 -5.52
N LEU A 189 11.74 -2.23 -4.49
CA LEU A 189 11.32 -0.86 -4.19
C LEU A 189 11.64 0.10 -5.34
N ARG A 190 12.84 -0.01 -5.92
CA ARG A 190 13.25 0.81 -7.06
C ARG A 190 12.42 0.53 -8.30
N GLU A 191 12.07 -0.73 -8.56
CA GLU A 191 11.20 -1.10 -9.67
C GLU A 191 9.76 -0.60 -9.47
N MET A 192 9.26 -0.62 -8.23
CA MET A 192 7.90 -0.16 -7.91
C MET A 192 7.77 1.37 -7.96
N PHE A 193 8.73 2.09 -7.35
CA PHE A 193 8.57 3.51 -7.05
C PHE A 193 9.63 4.42 -7.70
N GLY A 194 10.70 3.86 -8.26
CA GLY A 194 11.82 4.64 -8.76
C GLY A 194 12.66 5.27 -7.63
N PRO A 195 13.46 6.30 -7.94
CA PRO A 195 14.09 7.17 -6.96
C PRO A 195 13.05 8.02 -6.21
N VAL A 196 13.21 8.19 -4.89
CA VAL A 196 12.34 9.05 -4.08
C VAL A 196 12.34 10.51 -4.58
N SER A 197 13.50 11.00 -5.04
CA SER A 197 13.69 12.34 -5.61
C SER A 197 12.82 12.61 -6.85
N ASP A 198 12.40 11.57 -7.55
CA ASP A 198 11.60 11.71 -8.77
C ASP A 198 10.13 11.99 -8.44
N MET A 199 9.72 11.79 -7.17
CA MET A 199 8.39 12.14 -6.70
C MET A 199 8.36 13.60 -6.23
N PRO A 200 7.45 14.44 -6.74
CA PRO A 200 7.32 15.85 -6.34
C PRO A 200 7.23 16.05 -4.83
N ALA A 201 6.53 15.14 -4.14
CA ALA A 201 6.42 15.08 -2.67
C ALA A 201 7.75 15.09 -1.90
N PHE A 202 8.84 14.73 -2.57
CA PHE A 202 10.19 14.61 -2.05
C PHE A 202 11.25 15.18 -3.01
N ALA A 203 10.88 16.05 -3.95
CA ALA A 203 11.83 16.60 -4.93
C ALA A 203 13.01 17.35 -4.27
N ASP A 204 12.79 17.93 -3.09
CA ASP A 204 13.82 18.61 -2.29
C ASP A 204 14.46 17.69 -1.22
N PHE A 205 14.07 16.43 -1.15
CA PHE A 205 14.47 15.50 -0.09
C PHE A 205 15.93 15.01 -0.22
N ASP A 206 16.67 15.42 -1.26
CA ASP A 206 18.08 15.03 -1.41
C ASP A 206 18.99 16.16 -1.95
N LYS A 207 19.45 17.01 -1.03
CA LYS A 207 20.77 17.67 -1.15
C LYS A 207 21.66 17.53 0.10
N THR A 208 21.15 17.02 1.22
CA THR A 208 21.89 17.06 2.50
C THR A 208 21.60 15.91 3.47
N VAL A 209 20.70 14.97 3.17
CA VAL A 209 20.45 13.84 4.07
C VAL A 209 21.36 12.70 3.62
N PRO A 210 22.35 12.26 4.43
CA PRO A 210 23.13 11.10 4.07
C PRO A 210 22.15 9.95 3.89
N ASN A 211 22.29 9.22 2.77
CA ASN A 211 21.66 7.94 2.50
C ASN A 211 21.21 7.32 3.82
N VAL A 212 19.89 7.12 4.00
CA VAL A 212 19.44 6.10 4.95
C VAL A 212 20.12 4.85 4.44
N SER A 213 21.25 4.53 5.06
CA SER A 213 22.00 3.31 4.82
C SER A 213 20.94 2.25 4.97
N LEU A 214 20.61 1.61 3.85
CA LEU A 214 19.99 0.30 3.85
C LEU A 214 20.68 -0.42 5.01
N ILE A 215 19.93 -0.68 6.08
CA ILE A 215 20.41 -1.62 7.08
C ILE A 215 20.46 -2.91 6.26
N GLU A 216 21.62 -3.15 5.64
CA GLU A 216 22.08 -4.46 5.26
C GLU A 216 22.05 -5.23 6.57
N ASN A 217 20.89 -5.77 6.90
CA ASN A 217 20.81 -6.89 7.80
C ASN A 217 21.65 -7.93 7.10
N ALA A 218 22.91 -8.03 7.53
CA ALA A 218 23.84 -9.06 7.14
C ALA A 218 23.02 -10.35 7.08
N ALA A 219 22.97 -10.95 5.89
CA ALA A 219 22.32 -12.23 5.71
C ALA A 219 22.73 -13.12 6.89
N PRO A 220 21.79 -13.74 7.63
CA PRO A 220 22.19 -14.69 8.64
C PRO A 220 23.09 -15.69 7.94
N LYS A 221 24.35 -15.80 8.38
CA LYS A 221 25.26 -16.83 7.90
C LYS A 221 24.54 -18.15 8.13
N LEU A 222 23.99 -18.71 7.05
CA LEU A 222 23.57 -20.10 7.02
C LEU A 222 24.86 -20.87 7.25
N ALA A 223 25.09 -21.28 8.50
CA ALA A 223 26.09 -22.28 8.81
C ALA A 223 25.64 -23.54 8.08
N MET A 224 26.24 -23.78 6.90
CA MET A 224 26.21 -25.09 6.28
C MET A 224 26.87 -26.03 7.28
N ASN A 225 26.05 -26.83 7.95
CA ASN A 225 26.53 -27.98 8.69
C ASN A 225 27.03 -28.99 7.65
N ASP A 226 28.33 -28.96 7.38
CA ASP A 226 29.05 -30.06 6.75
C ASP A 226 29.00 -31.26 7.68
N ARG A 227 27.93 -32.06 7.60
CA ARG A 227 27.96 -33.43 8.08
C ARG A 227 28.51 -34.31 6.95
N PRO A 228 29.67 -34.97 7.13
CA PRO A 228 30.13 -35.94 6.15
C PRO A 228 29.14 -37.11 6.06
N LEU A 229 28.77 -37.45 4.83
CA LEU A 229 28.05 -38.67 4.49
C LEU A 229 28.85 -39.87 4.98
N SER A 230 28.32 -40.60 5.97
CA SER A 230 28.91 -41.86 6.39
C SER A 230 28.77 -42.88 5.28
N GLN A 231 29.91 -43.31 4.74
CA GLN A 231 30.03 -44.48 3.90
C GLN A 231 29.64 -45.70 4.75
N LYS A 232 28.59 -46.42 4.34
CA LYS A 232 28.36 -47.80 4.76
C LYS A 232 29.09 -48.72 3.78
N SER A 233 30.07 -49.44 4.31
CA SER A 233 30.68 -50.63 3.68
C SER A 233 31.14 -51.58 4.78
N ALA A 234 30.31 -52.59 5.05
CA ALA A 234 30.62 -53.96 5.47
C ALA A 234 29.30 -54.70 5.63
#